data_AF-A0A7S0E326-F1
#
_entry.id   AF-A0A7S0E326-F1
#
_cell.length_a   1.000
_cell.length_b   1.000
_cell.length_c   1.000
_cell.angle_alpha   90.00
_cell.angle_beta   90.00
_cell.angle_gamma   90.00
#
_symmetry.space_group_name_H-M   'P 1'
#
loop_
_entity.id
_entity.type
_entity.pdbx_description
1 polymer ?
#
loop_
_entity_poly.entity_id
_entity_poly.type
_entity_poly.pdbx_seq_one_letter_code
_entity_poly.pdbx_strand_id
1 'polypeptide(L)'
;GEGLYNVSVSLTSSNEIISHTLAVTSADILDFQPRDGLICGNTLVNITGFGFIDNNITCHFGFRTSTATFVNSSIIQCLSPPAPVPFLIQVPFLVYIGSSSLHSQVAQIYSFDAPPVILDFSPKVGIEDGGTRLVIVGLNLRETQRLSCKFGSKVVPGSMVEGSDNSMSCTAPSSPVGFVDLWVSLNAEPGEFFAARSRFYFYSHPQATSFGPSAGPYDGGTVVTMDFVFLPYSTTMSCKFGNIQVKADWETYQSAICSSPPYKVDQ
;
A
#
# COMPACT_ATOMS: atom_id res chain seq x y z
N GLY A 1 29.91 -28.61 -15.40
CA GLY A 1 29.95 -29.90 -14.69
C GLY A 1 30.62 -29.67 -13.37
N GLU A 2 30.12 -30.29 -12.30
CA GLU A 2 30.75 -30.20 -10.98
C GLU A 2 32.14 -30.80 -11.03
N GLY A 3 33.11 -30.18 -10.35
CA GLY A 3 34.48 -30.65 -10.39
C GLY A 3 35.41 -29.89 -9.44
N LEU A 4 36.57 -30.48 -9.21
CA LEU A 4 37.64 -29.88 -8.42
C LEU A 4 38.72 -29.39 -9.38
N TYR A 5 39.02 -28.09 -9.35
CA TYR A 5 40.17 -27.53 -10.06
C TYR A 5 41.32 -27.34 -9.08
N ASN A 6 42.51 -27.84 -9.41
CA ASN A 6 43.72 -27.48 -8.67
C ASN A 6 44.22 -26.14 -9.19
N VAL A 7 44.20 -25.12 -8.32
CA VAL A 7 44.75 -23.80 -8.58
C VAL A 7 46.11 -23.74 -7.91
N SER A 8 47.16 -23.55 -8.71
CA SER A 8 48.51 -23.35 -8.19
C SER A 8 49.00 -21.95 -8.51
N VAL A 9 49.55 -21.28 -7.49
CA VAL A 9 50.19 -19.97 -7.61
C VAL A 9 51.68 -20.17 -7.32
N SER A 10 52.52 -19.72 -8.24
CA SER A 10 53.97 -19.73 -8.06
C SER A 10 54.49 -18.31 -7.82
N LEU A 11 55.31 -18.15 -6.79
CA LEU A 11 56.02 -16.90 -6.53
C LEU A 11 57.37 -16.96 -7.26
N THR A 12 57.60 -16.02 -8.19
CA THR A 12 58.78 -15.98 -9.06
C THR A 12 60.12 -15.90 -8.32
N SER A 13 60.11 -15.58 -7.03
CA SER A 13 61.30 -15.41 -6.20
C SER A 13 61.66 -16.61 -5.31
N SER A 14 60.77 -17.59 -5.08
CA SER A 14 61.02 -18.67 -4.11
C SER A 14 60.88 -20.09 -4.64
N ASN A 15 60.48 -20.30 -5.90
CA ASN A 15 60.19 -21.62 -6.47
C ASN A 15 59.15 -22.43 -5.65
N GLU A 16 58.45 -21.79 -4.70
CA GLU A 16 57.37 -22.38 -3.93
C GLU A 16 56.07 -22.30 -4.74
N ILE A 17 55.39 -23.45 -4.83
CA ILE A 17 54.10 -23.59 -5.49
C ILE A 17 53.06 -23.79 -4.39
N ILE A 18 52.23 -22.77 -4.14
CA ILE A 18 51.07 -22.91 -3.27
C ILE A 18 49.94 -23.47 -4.13
N SER A 19 49.54 -24.70 -3.86
CA SER A 19 48.42 -25.36 -4.56
C SER A 19 47.21 -25.43 -3.63
N HIS A 20 46.06 -24.99 -4.12
CA HIS A 20 44.78 -25.12 -3.44
C HIS A 20 43.73 -25.69 -4.39
N THR A 21 42.78 -26.45 -3.86
CA THR A 21 41.72 -27.05 -4.67
C THR A 21 40.49 -26.14 -4.61
N LEU A 22 40.06 -25.64 -5.77
CA LEU A 22 38.81 -24.92 -5.95
C LEU A 22 37.69 -25.91 -6.26
N ALA A 23 36.68 -25.96 -5.39
CA ALA A 23 35.44 -26.67 -5.68
C ALA A 23 34.58 -25.83 -6.63
N VAL A 24 34.30 -26.36 -7.82
CA VAL A 24 33.33 -25.82 -8.76
C VAL A 24 32.05 -26.60 -8.60
N THR A 25 31.10 -25.99 -7.90
CA THR A 25 29.74 -26.50 -7.75
C THR A 25 28.89 -26.16 -8.97
N SER A 26 27.84 -26.94 -9.22
CA SER A 26 26.85 -26.57 -10.23
C SER A 26 26.09 -25.31 -9.79
N ALA A 27 25.46 -24.62 -10.74
CA ALA A 27 24.66 -23.45 -10.43
C ALA A 27 23.52 -23.83 -9.48
N ASP A 28 23.24 -22.98 -8.50
CA ASP A 28 22.19 -23.24 -7.51
C ASP A 28 21.50 -21.95 -7.05
N ILE A 29 20.27 -22.09 -6.55
CA ILE A 29 19.43 -21.00 -6.05
C ILE A 29 19.43 -20.99 -4.53
N LEU A 30 19.75 -19.83 -3.98
CA LEU A 30 19.68 -19.55 -2.55
C LEU A 30 18.30 -19.00 -2.15
N ASP A 31 17.79 -17.98 -2.85
CA ASP A 31 16.49 -17.37 -2.54
C ASP A 31 15.88 -16.72 -3.79
N PHE A 32 14.58 -16.43 -3.72
CA PHE A 32 13.92 -15.57 -4.69
C PHE A 32 12.87 -14.69 -4.01
N GLN A 33 12.76 -13.44 -4.46
CA GLN A 33 11.80 -12.48 -3.93
C GLN A 33 11.24 -11.60 -5.05
N PRO A 34 9.94 -11.23 -4.98
CA PRO A 34 8.95 -11.70 -4.01
C PRO A 34 8.55 -13.17 -4.24
N ARG A 35 7.93 -13.79 -3.23
CA ARG A 35 7.40 -15.17 -3.32
C ARG A 35 5.94 -15.21 -3.78
N ASP A 36 5.43 -14.05 -4.14
CA ASP A 36 4.05 -13.81 -4.51
C ASP A 36 3.97 -12.68 -5.54
N GLY A 37 2.85 -12.63 -6.24
CA GLY A 37 2.52 -11.53 -7.14
C GLY A 37 1.15 -11.71 -7.75
N LEU A 38 0.67 -10.69 -8.44
CA LEU A 38 -0.70 -10.68 -8.93
C LEU A 38 -0.94 -11.70 -10.04
N ILE A 39 -2.18 -12.20 -10.10
CA ILE A 39 -2.65 -13.15 -11.12
C ILE A 39 -2.54 -12.62 -12.56
N CYS A 40 -2.51 -11.30 -12.73
CA CYS A 40 -2.28 -10.63 -14.01
C CYS A 40 -0.84 -10.78 -14.53
N GLY A 41 0.09 -11.27 -13.69
CA GLY A 41 1.50 -11.39 -14.00
C GLY A 41 2.25 -10.06 -13.92
N ASN A 42 3.44 -10.05 -14.53
CA ASN A 42 4.38 -8.93 -14.61
C ASN A 42 5.06 -8.52 -13.29
N THR A 43 5.03 -9.39 -12.28
CA THR A 43 5.81 -9.19 -11.05
C THR A 43 7.28 -9.54 -11.30
N LEU A 44 8.19 -8.60 -11.00
CA LEU A 44 9.63 -8.81 -11.12
C LEU A 44 10.14 -9.66 -9.96
N VAL A 45 10.52 -10.89 -10.26
CA VAL A 45 11.11 -11.84 -9.32
C VAL A 45 12.64 -11.82 -9.48
N ASN A 46 13.32 -11.40 -8.41
CA ASN A 46 14.78 -11.49 -8.29
C ASN A 46 15.16 -12.83 -7.69
N ILE A 47 15.99 -13.60 -8.39
CA ILE A 47 16.51 -14.89 -7.94
C ILE A 47 18.00 -14.72 -7.64
N THR A 48 18.41 -15.08 -6.42
CA THR A 48 19.79 -15.01 -5.96
C THR A 48 20.39 -16.41 -5.81
N GLY A 49 21.67 -16.51 -6.13
CA GLY A 49 22.37 -17.79 -6.11
C GLY A 49 23.84 -17.67 -6.48
N PHE A 50 24.39 -18.73 -7.04
CA PHE A 50 25.77 -18.77 -7.52
C PHE A 50 25.89 -19.63 -8.77
N GLY A 51 26.95 -19.37 -9.55
CA GLY A 51 27.28 -20.14 -10.74
C GLY A 51 26.34 -19.92 -11.93
N PHE A 52 25.50 -18.87 -11.90
CA PHE A 52 24.62 -18.57 -13.03
C PHE A 52 25.44 -18.18 -14.26
N ILE A 53 24.96 -18.62 -15.43
CA ILE A 53 25.54 -18.34 -16.73
C ILE A 53 24.42 -17.92 -17.69
N ASP A 54 24.73 -16.99 -18.59
CA ASP A 54 23.77 -16.52 -19.59
C ASP A 54 23.55 -17.57 -20.68
N ASN A 55 22.68 -18.55 -20.40
CA ASN A 55 22.40 -19.65 -21.30
C ASN A 55 20.93 -20.09 -21.19
N ASN A 56 20.07 -19.46 -22.01
CA ASN A 56 18.64 -19.77 -22.12
C ASN A 56 17.98 -20.06 -20.77
N ILE A 57 17.97 -19.04 -19.92
CA ILE A 57 17.48 -19.15 -18.55
C ILE A 57 15.96 -19.01 -18.57
N THR A 58 15.24 -19.97 -17.98
CA THR A 58 13.78 -19.93 -17.91
C THR A 58 13.28 -20.17 -16.49
N CYS A 59 12.35 -19.32 -16.03
CA CYS A 59 11.63 -19.49 -14.78
C CYS A 59 10.28 -20.14 -15.04
N HIS A 60 9.96 -21.15 -14.25
CA HIS A 60 8.74 -21.95 -14.33
C HIS A 60 7.91 -21.72 -13.08
N PHE A 61 6.70 -21.22 -13.27
CA PHE A 61 5.68 -20.98 -12.27
C PHE A 61 4.59 -22.04 -12.48
N GLY A 62 4.82 -23.24 -11.93
CA GLY A 62 4.03 -24.43 -12.24
C GLY A 62 4.14 -24.80 -13.72
N PHE A 63 3.04 -24.65 -14.46
CA PHE A 63 2.95 -24.95 -15.90
C PHE A 63 3.20 -23.72 -16.79
N ARG A 64 3.44 -22.55 -16.20
CA ARG A 64 3.71 -21.32 -16.94
C ARG A 64 5.21 -21.02 -16.91
N THR A 65 5.73 -20.51 -18.02
CA THR A 65 7.15 -20.21 -18.15
C THR A 65 7.36 -18.74 -18.52
N SER A 66 8.51 -18.22 -18.12
CA SER A 66 9.00 -16.90 -18.50
C SER A 66 10.50 -16.97 -18.74
N THR A 67 10.99 -16.17 -19.69
CA THR A 67 12.44 -16.03 -19.93
C THR A 67 13.06 -15.16 -18.84
N ALA A 68 14.17 -15.60 -18.28
CA ALA A 68 14.92 -14.80 -17.32
C ALA A 68 15.90 -13.86 -18.03
N THR A 69 16.15 -12.71 -17.41
CA THR A 69 17.25 -11.81 -17.74
C THR A 69 18.44 -12.18 -16.85
N PHE A 70 19.58 -12.49 -17.48
CA PHE A 70 20.83 -12.68 -16.76
C PHE A 70 21.39 -11.32 -16.33
N VAL A 71 21.66 -11.16 -15.03
CA VAL A 71 22.27 -9.93 -14.50
C VAL A 71 23.76 -10.16 -14.23
N ASN A 72 24.08 -11.21 -13.48
CA ASN A 72 25.45 -11.65 -13.21
C ASN A 72 25.45 -13.09 -12.69
N SER A 73 26.62 -13.62 -12.35
CA SER A 73 26.79 -15.01 -11.89
C SER A 73 26.06 -15.36 -10.58
N SER A 74 25.45 -14.38 -9.91
CA SER A 74 24.73 -14.53 -8.65
C SER A 74 23.29 -14.01 -8.68
N ILE A 75 22.87 -13.34 -9.76
CA ILE A 75 21.54 -12.74 -9.87
C ILE A 75 20.97 -12.98 -11.27
N ILE A 76 19.72 -13.45 -11.31
CA ILE A 76 18.88 -13.50 -12.50
C ILE A 76 17.49 -12.93 -12.15
N GLN A 77 16.76 -12.46 -13.16
CA GLN A 77 15.47 -11.80 -12.98
C GLN A 77 14.41 -12.37 -13.93
N CYS A 78 13.21 -12.62 -13.43
CA CYS A 78 12.09 -13.11 -14.24
C CYS A 78 10.84 -12.27 -14.00
N LEU A 79 9.99 -12.14 -15.02
CA LEU A 79 8.66 -11.57 -14.86
C LEU A 79 7.65 -12.71 -14.73
N SER A 80 6.82 -12.66 -13.69
CA SER A 80 5.77 -13.65 -13.51
C SER A 80 4.78 -13.62 -14.70
N PRO A 81 4.41 -14.78 -15.26
CA PRO A 81 3.45 -14.83 -16.36
C PRO A 81 2.01 -14.66 -15.84
N PRO A 82 1.06 -14.20 -16.67
CA PRO A 82 -0.36 -14.19 -16.32
C PRO A 82 -0.91 -15.62 -16.09
N ALA A 83 -1.67 -15.81 -15.02
CA ALA A 83 -2.13 -17.13 -14.56
C ALA A 83 -3.67 -17.17 -14.35
N PRO A 84 -4.50 -17.40 -15.37
CA PRO A 84 -5.96 -17.45 -15.21
C PRO A 84 -6.42 -18.57 -14.26
N VAL A 85 -7.41 -18.24 -13.42
CA VAL A 85 -8.14 -19.11 -12.46
C VAL A 85 -8.73 -20.37 -13.13
N PRO A 86 -8.83 -21.52 -12.41
CA PRO A 86 -9.47 -21.56 -11.08
C PRO A 86 -8.72 -22.19 -9.90
N PHE A 87 -7.54 -22.81 -10.00
CA PHE A 87 -7.12 -23.70 -8.89
C PHE A 87 -5.67 -23.73 -8.39
N LEU A 88 -4.77 -22.81 -8.77
CA LEU A 88 -3.47 -22.79 -8.12
C LEU A 88 -3.07 -21.36 -7.74
N ILE A 89 -3.48 -20.97 -6.53
CA ILE A 89 -2.92 -19.81 -5.81
C ILE A 89 -1.45 -20.07 -5.51
N GLN A 90 -1.02 -21.33 -5.35
CA GLN A 90 0.37 -21.70 -5.09
C GLN A 90 0.85 -22.72 -6.11
N VAL A 91 2.01 -22.45 -6.70
CA VAL A 91 2.64 -23.33 -7.69
C VAL A 91 4.12 -23.57 -7.35
N PRO A 92 4.68 -24.73 -7.71
CA PRO A 92 6.13 -24.91 -7.66
C PRO A 92 6.83 -23.87 -8.53
N PHE A 93 7.89 -23.28 -8.00
CA PHE A 93 8.77 -22.38 -8.71
C PHE A 93 10.09 -23.10 -9.02
N LEU A 94 10.46 -23.16 -10.29
CA LEU A 94 11.68 -23.82 -10.75
C LEU A 94 12.41 -22.92 -11.74
N VAL A 95 13.73 -23.06 -11.82
CA VAL A 95 14.55 -22.35 -12.81
C VAL A 95 15.37 -23.37 -13.58
N TYR A 96 15.50 -23.14 -14.88
CA TYR A 96 16.33 -23.92 -15.78
C TYR A 96 17.38 -23.03 -16.43
N ILE A 97 18.59 -23.55 -16.57
CA ILE A 97 19.64 -22.99 -17.42
C ILE A 97 19.93 -24.03 -18.51
N GLY A 98 19.56 -23.72 -19.75
CA GLY A 98 19.55 -24.69 -20.84
C GLY A 98 18.59 -25.86 -20.52
N SER A 99 19.13 -27.07 -20.40
CA SER A 99 18.37 -28.29 -20.06
C SER A 99 18.48 -28.72 -18.59
N SER A 100 19.24 -28.00 -17.77
CA SER A 100 19.49 -28.34 -16.38
C SER A 100 18.56 -27.56 -15.45
N SER A 101 17.81 -28.26 -14.60
CA SER A 101 17.09 -27.63 -13.50
C SER A 101 18.05 -27.25 -12.38
N LEU A 102 17.88 -26.04 -11.86
CA LEU A 102 18.53 -25.61 -10.63
C LEU A 102 17.70 -26.14 -9.44
N HIS A 103 18.38 -26.66 -8.42
CA HIS A 103 17.73 -27.33 -7.30
C HIS A 103 18.05 -26.65 -5.99
N SER A 104 17.13 -25.83 -5.49
CA SER A 104 17.27 -25.31 -4.14
C SER A 104 17.06 -26.42 -3.10
N GLN A 105 17.74 -26.32 -1.96
CA GLN A 105 17.58 -27.24 -0.83
C GLN A 105 16.17 -27.20 -0.21
N VAL A 106 15.38 -26.17 -0.52
CA VAL A 106 14.01 -25.98 -0.03
C VAL A 106 13.05 -25.92 -1.21
N ALA A 107 11.87 -26.53 -1.05
CA ALA A 107 10.80 -26.43 -2.04
C ALA A 107 10.45 -24.94 -2.28
N GLN A 108 10.63 -24.50 -3.51
CA GLN A 108 10.32 -23.13 -3.91
C GLN A 108 8.87 -23.08 -4.39
N ILE A 109 8.04 -22.28 -3.71
CA ILE A 109 6.62 -22.09 -4.03
C ILE A 109 6.41 -20.61 -4.34
N TYR A 110 5.77 -20.33 -5.47
CA TYR A 110 5.32 -18.99 -5.85
C TYR A 110 3.80 -18.90 -5.73
N SER A 111 3.31 -17.78 -5.19
CA SER A 111 1.88 -17.54 -5.00
C SER A 111 1.31 -16.53 -6.01
N PHE A 112 0.23 -16.88 -6.70
CA PHE A 112 -0.55 -15.96 -7.52
C PHE A 112 -1.73 -15.41 -6.73
N ASP A 113 -1.69 -14.12 -6.45
CA ASP A 113 -2.70 -13.44 -5.65
C ASP A 113 -3.74 -12.74 -6.51
N ALA A 114 -4.97 -12.77 -6.01
CA ALA A 114 -6.04 -11.96 -6.57
C ALA A 114 -5.82 -10.48 -6.23
N PRO A 115 -6.12 -9.56 -7.17
CA PRO A 115 -6.00 -8.13 -6.90
C PRO A 115 -6.95 -7.69 -5.77
N PRO A 116 -6.59 -6.66 -5.00
CA PRO A 116 -7.49 -6.08 -4.01
C PRO A 116 -8.72 -5.49 -4.70
N VAL A 117 -9.89 -5.74 -4.12
CA VAL A 117 -11.17 -5.19 -4.59
C VAL A 117 -11.71 -4.26 -3.53
N ILE A 118 -11.81 -2.97 -3.85
CA ILE A 118 -12.37 -1.97 -2.95
C ILE A 118 -13.88 -1.97 -3.10
N LEU A 119 -14.58 -2.32 -2.02
CA LEU A 119 -16.05 -2.35 -1.98
C LEU A 119 -16.60 -0.99 -1.56
N ASP A 120 -16.09 -0.43 -0.46
CA ASP A 120 -16.50 0.86 0.06
C ASP A 120 -15.41 1.53 0.91
N PHE A 121 -15.60 2.79 1.27
CA PHE A 121 -14.75 3.51 2.22
C PHE A 121 -15.51 4.62 2.92
N SER A 122 -15.14 4.93 4.16
CA SER A 122 -15.75 6.00 4.96
C SER A 122 -14.69 6.71 5.81
N PRO A 123 -14.73 8.05 5.92
CA PRO A 123 -15.68 8.96 5.28
C PRO A 123 -15.41 9.17 3.78
N LYS A 124 -16.40 9.72 3.05
CA LYS A 124 -16.29 10.09 1.62
C LYS A 124 -15.68 11.47 1.38
N VAL A 125 -15.46 12.23 2.44
CA VAL A 125 -15.05 13.63 2.42
C VAL A 125 -13.95 13.86 3.44
N GLY A 126 -13.08 14.85 3.21
CA GLY A 126 -12.04 15.30 4.14
C GLY A 126 -11.64 16.74 3.90
N ILE A 127 -11.04 17.38 4.91
CA ILE A 127 -10.61 18.78 4.80
C ILE A 127 -9.37 18.89 3.92
N GLU A 128 -9.23 19.99 3.17
CA GLU A 128 -8.11 20.26 2.24
C GLU A 128 -6.72 20.23 2.91
N ASP A 129 -6.65 20.45 4.23
CA ASP A 129 -5.42 20.32 5.03
C ASP A 129 -4.97 18.87 5.23
N GLY A 130 -5.81 17.88 4.88
CA GLY A 130 -5.55 16.46 5.07
C GLY A 130 -5.85 15.99 6.49
N GLY A 131 -5.23 14.87 6.90
CA GLY A 131 -5.39 14.32 8.24
C GLY A 131 -6.69 13.52 8.47
N THR A 132 -7.58 13.49 7.49
CA THR A 132 -8.81 12.69 7.57
C THR A 132 -8.46 11.21 7.49
N ARG A 133 -8.76 10.43 8.53
CA ARG A 133 -8.56 8.97 8.54
C ARG A 133 -9.76 8.27 7.90
N LEU A 134 -9.51 7.49 6.86
CA LEU A 134 -10.50 6.66 6.18
C LEU A 134 -10.35 5.20 6.59
N VAL A 135 -11.48 4.51 6.69
CA VAL A 135 -11.55 3.05 6.69
C VAL A 135 -12.07 2.60 5.33
N ILE A 136 -11.33 1.69 4.69
CA ILE A 136 -11.62 1.12 3.38
C ILE A 136 -11.94 -0.35 3.59
N VAL A 137 -13.08 -0.79 3.05
CA VAL A 137 -13.56 -2.18 3.13
C VAL A 137 -13.43 -2.83 1.76
N GLY A 138 -12.92 -4.05 1.73
CA GLY A 138 -12.61 -4.74 0.49
C GLY A 138 -12.44 -6.26 0.59
N LEU A 139 -12.05 -6.84 -0.53
CA LEU A 139 -11.65 -8.24 -0.67
C LEU A 139 -10.16 -8.30 -1.05
N ASN A 140 -9.49 -9.39 -0.69
CA ASN A 140 -8.07 -9.61 -0.94
C ASN A 140 -7.18 -8.47 -0.40
N LEU A 141 -7.64 -7.81 0.67
CA LEU A 141 -6.81 -6.90 1.45
C LEU A 141 -5.97 -7.74 2.42
N ARG A 142 -4.72 -7.34 2.61
CA ARG A 142 -3.81 -7.99 3.55
C ARG A 142 -2.73 -7.04 4.00
N GLU A 143 -2.19 -7.31 5.18
CA GLU A 143 -1.07 -6.55 5.71
C GLU A 143 0.19 -6.81 4.87
N THR A 144 0.83 -5.74 4.44
CA THR A 144 2.10 -5.76 3.71
C THR A 144 2.93 -4.55 4.11
N GLN A 145 4.26 -4.63 4.02
CA GLN A 145 5.14 -3.51 4.38
C GLN A 145 4.90 -2.24 3.56
N ARG A 146 4.30 -2.38 2.38
CA ARG A 146 4.07 -1.29 1.42
C ARG A 146 2.58 -1.07 1.12
N LEU A 147 1.68 -1.56 1.98
CA LEU A 147 0.26 -1.30 1.88
C LEU A 147 0.02 0.21 1.81
N SER A 148 -0.66 0.68 0.77
CA SER A 148 -0.74 2.11 0.46
C SER A 148 -2.09 2.48 -0.15
N CYS A 149 -2.53 3.70 0.14
CA CYS A 149 -3.60 4.37 -0.60
C CYS A 149 -3.02 5.46 -1.50
N LYS A 150 -3.72 5.75 -2.59
CA LYS A 150 -3.39 6.87 -3.46
C LYS A 150 -4.61 7.78 -3.62
N PHE A 151 -4.42 9.07 -3.38
CA PHE A 151 -5.42 10.13 -3.51
C PHE A 151 -4.98 11.04 -4.67
N GLY A 152 -5.66 10.94 -5.81
CA GLY A 152 -5.18 11.57 -7.04
C GLY A 152 -3.76 11.10 -7.41
N SER A 153 -2.78 12.00 -7.32
CA SER A 153 -1.36 11.69 -7.56
C SER A 153 -0.57 11.34 -6.29
N LYS A 154 -1.12 11.53 -5.09
CA LYS A 154 -0.40 11.41 -3.82
C LYS A 154 -0.57 10.03 -3.20
N VAL A 155 0.53 9.34 -2.92
CA VAL A 155 0.55 8.04 -2.24
C VAL A 155 0.77 8.25 -0.75
N VAL A 156 0.02 7.55 0.08
CA VAL A 156 0.12 7.56 1.54
C VAL A 156 0.16 6.12 2.07
N PRO A 157 0.89 5.87 3.18
CA PRO A 157 0.90 4.55 3.79
C PRO A 157 -0.50 4.17 4.31
N GLY A 158 -0.81 2.89 4.25
CA GLY A 158 -1.99 2.28 4.84
C GLY A 158 -1.60 1.18 5.82
N SER A 159 -2.57 0.76 6.63
CA SER A 159 -2.42 -0.39 7.54
C SER A 159 -3.74 -1.13 7.64
N MET A 160 -3.71 -2.43 7.88
CA MET A 160 -4.95 -3.17 8.19
C MET A 160 -5.58 -2.65 9.48
N VAL A 161 -6.91 -2.70 9.54
CA VAL A 161 -7.65 -2.39 10.77
C VAL A 161 -7.53 -3.59 11.71
N GLU A 162 -7.16 -3.34 12.95
CA GLU A 162 -6.99 -4.40 13.96
C GLU A 162 -8.26 -5.27 14.08
N GLY A 163 -8.08 -6.59 14.03
CA GLY A 163 -9.18 -7.55 14.08
C GLY A 163 -10.03 -7.65 12.81
N SER A 164 -9.60 -7.09 11.68
CA SER A 164 -10.28 -7.22 10.38
C SER A 164 -9.34 -7.71 9.29
N ASP A 165 -9.78 -8.73 8.55
CA ASP A 165 -9.08 -9.24 7.35
C ASP A 165 -9.54 -8.54 6.06
N ASN A 166 -10.56 -7.69 6.16
CA ASN A 166 -11.25 -7.09 5.02
C ASN A 166 -11.30 -5.57 5.09
N SER A 167 -10.60 -4.97 6.05
CA SER A 167 -10.60 -3.52 6.24
C SER A 167 -9.19 -2.99 6.43
N MET A 168 -8.89 -1.89 5.76
CA MET A 168 -7.65 -1.14 5.93
C MET A 168 -7.93 0.32 6.23
N SER A 169 -6.94 1.04 6.74
CA SER A 169 -7.02 2.45 7.04
C SER A 169 -5.93 3.24 6.33
N CYS A 170 -6.27 4.44 5.89
CA CYS A 170 -5.33 5.42 5.35
C CYS A 170 -5.69 6.82 5.83
N THR A 171 -4.71 7.69 5.92
CA THR A 171 -4.91 9.11 6.26
C THR A 171 -4.77 9.95 5.00
N ALA A 172 -5.81 10.67 4.63
CA ALA A 172 -5.80 11.54 3.46
C ALA A 172 -4.71 12.62 3.61
N PRO A 173 -3.90 12.85 2.56
CA PRO A 173 -2.92 13.94 2.55
C PRO A 173 -3.63 15.29 2.36
N SER A 174 -2.91 16.40 2.58
CA SER A 174 -3.39 17.71 2.14
C SER A 174 -3.56 17.72 0.62
N SER A 175 -4.64 18.31 0.11
CA SER A 175 -4.95 18.40 -1.31
C SER A 175 -5.91 19.56 -1.56
N PRO A 176 -5.83 20.25 -2.72
CA PRO A 176 -6.82 21.24 -3.10
C PRO A 176 -8.25 20.70 -3.07
N VAL A 177 -9.21 21.60 -2.84
CA VAL A 177 -10.65 21.32 -2.90
C VAL A 177 -11.03 20.65 -4.22
N GLY A 178 -11.85 19.61 -4.13
CA GLY A 178 -12.38 18.89 -5.29
C GLY A 178 -12.36 17.38 -5.14
N PHE A 179 -12.83 16.70 -6.18
CA PHE A 179 -12.83 15.25 -6.24
C PHE A 179 -11.47 14.71 -6.68
N VAL A 180 -11.00 13.68 -5.99
CA VAL A 180 -9.90 12.82 -6.41
C VAL A 180 -10.37 11.37 -6.44
N ASP A 181 -9.84 10.57 -7.36
CA ASP A 181 -10.04 9.13 -7.22
C ASP A 181 -9.17 8.58 -6.08
N LEU A 182 -9.64 7.49 -5.51
CA LEU A 182 -8.97 6.74 -4.47
C LEU A 182 -8.53 5.40 -5.06
N TRP A 183 -7.27 5.04 -4.87
CA TRP A 183 -6.75 3.71 -5.21
C TRP A 183 -6.09 3.05 -4.00
N VAL A 184 -6.01 1.72 -4.03
CA VAL A 184 -5.27 0.91 -3.06
C VAL A 184 -4.20 0.09 -3.79
N SER A 185 -3.05 -0.08 -3.15
CA SER A 185 -1.97 -0.96 -3.59
C SER A 185 -1.43 -1.77 -2.41
N LEU A 186 -1.06 -3.03 -2.67
CA LEU A 186 -0.44 -3.92 -1.68
C LEU A 186 1.10 -3.84 -1.70
N ASN A 187 1.70 -3.17 -2.69
CA ASN A 187 3.17 -3.09 -2.82
C ASN A 187 3.69 -1.71 -3.24
N ALA A 188 2.79 -0.77 -3.52
CA ALA A 188 3.07 0.58 -4.02
C ALA A 188 3.83 0.63 -5.36
N GLU A 189 3.81 -0.44 -6.14
CA GLU A 189 4.48 -0.47 -7.45
C GLU A 189 3.65 0.23 -8.54
N PRO A 190 4.29 0.88 -9.52
CA PRO A 190 3.58 1.48 -10.65
C PRO A 190 2.77 0.43 -11.41
N GLY A 191 1.47 0.70 -11.61
CA GLY A 191 0.56 -0.23 -12.29
C GLY A 191 -0.20 -1.19 -11.36
N GLU A 192 0.16 -1.26 -10.08
CA GLU A 192 -0.53 -2.10 -9.08
C GLU A 192 -1.39 -1.27 -8.11
N PHE A 193 -2.07 -0.27 -8.65
CA PHE A 193 -3.06 0.56 -7.95
C PHE A 193 -4.46 0.26 -8.47
N PHE A 194 -5.33 -0.21 -7.58
CA PHE A 194 -6.70 -0.63 -7.88
C PHE A 194 -7.67 0.46 -7.48
N ALA A 195 -8.53 0.89 -8.40
CA ALA A 195 -9.42 2.02 -8.18
C ALA A 195 -10.61 1.63 -7.30
N ALA A 196 -10.96 2.52 -6.37
CA ALA A 196 -12.25 2.50 -5.72
C ALA A 196 -13.35 2.90 -6.70
N ARG A 197 -14.59 2.42 -6.47
CA ARG A 197 -15.74 2.80 -7.29
C ARG A 197 -16.18 4.26 -7.09
N SER A 198 -15.95 4.80 -5.91
CA SER A 198 -16.34 6.16 -5.53
C SER A 198 -15.11 7.05 -5.37
N ARG A 199 -15.29 8.35 -5.60
CA ARG A 199 -14.25 9.36 -5.42
C ARG A 199 -14.28 9.94 -4.00
N PHE A 200 -13.13 10.43 -3.55
CA PHE A 200 -13.00 11.18 -2.31
C PHE A 200 -13.07 12.68 -2.60
N TYR A 201 -13.78 13.44 -1.77
CA TYR A 201 -13.92 14.90 -1.96
C TYR A 201 -13.20 15.68 -0.86
N PHE A 202 -12.27 16.54 -1.26
CA PHE A 202 -11.66 17.52 -0.39
C PHE A 202 -12.55 18.76 -0.31
N TYR A 203 -12.96 19.15 0.90
CA TYR A 203 -13.73 20.38 1.16
C TYR A 203 -12.84 21.45 1.84
N SER A 204 -13.17 22.72 1.63
CA SER A 204 -12.50 23.85 2.29
C SER A 204 -12.95 24.00 3.75
N HIS A 205 -12.23 24.81 4.53
CA HIS A 205 -12.71 25.19 5.87
C HIS A 205 -14.20 25.62 5.87
N PRO A 206 -15.03 25.13 6.82
CA PRO A 206 -16.44 25.53 6.90
C PRO A 206 -16.56 27.05 7.06
N GLN A 207 -17.36 27.67 6.19
CA GLN A 207 -17.64 29.10 6.23
C GLN A 207 -19.09 29.33 6.63
N ALA A 208 -19.29 30.01 7.76
CA ALA A 208 -20.61 30.43 8.19
C ALA A 208 -21.09 31.58 7.29
N THR A 209 -22.30 31.45 6.74
CA THR A 209 -22.93 32.45 5.85
C THR A 209 -23.85 33.39 6.61
N SER A 210 -24.52 32.88 7.65
CA SER A 210 -25.43 33.63 8.49
C SER A 210 -25.53 33.00 9.87
N PHE A 211 -25.97 33.80 10.85
CA PHE A 211 -26.38 33.33 12.16
C PHE A 211 -27.62 34.08 12.61
N GLY A 212 -28.51 33.41 13.33
CA GLY A 212 -29.71 34.03 13.85
C GLY A 212 -30.38 33.22 14.95
N PRO A 213 -31.14 33.86 15.85
CA PRO A 213 -31.34 35.32 15.93
C PRO A 213 -30.12 36.04 16.52
N SER A 214 -29.98 37.35 16.25
CA SER A 214 -28.86 38.18 16.72
C SER A 214 -29.04 38.74 18.14
N ALA A 215 -30.16 38.43 18.79
CA ALA A 215 -30.49 38.89 20.14
C ALA A 215 -31.38 37.85 20.84
N GLY A 216 -31.36 37.86 22.17
CA GLY A 216 -32.08 36.93 23.01
C GLY A 216 -32.26 37.44 24.45
N PRO A 217 -33.00 36.72 25.31
CA PRO A 217 -33.21 37.09 26.70
C PRO A 217 -31.91 37.08 27.53
N TYR A 218 -31.88 37.90 28.58
CA TYR A 218 -30.76 37.97 29.54
C TYR A 218 -30.45 36.61 30.17
N ASP A 219 -31.48 35.80 30.43
CA ASP A 219 -31.38 34.48 31.04
C ASP A 219 -30.81 33.40 30.10
N GLY A 220 -30.54 33.72 28.83
CA GLY A 220 -30.04 32.78 27.84
C GLY A 220 -31.13 31.88 27.25
N GLY A 221 -30.72 30.70 26.75
CA GLY A 221 -31.61 29.71 26.14
C GLY A 221 -32.02 30.01 24.69
N THR A 222 -31.44 31.04 24.07
CA THR A 222 -31.71 31.36 22.67
C THR A 222 -31.02 30.34 21.78
N VAL A 223 -31.79 29.62 20.97
CA VAL A 223 -31.24 28.71 19.96
C VAL A 223 -30.75 29.55 18.79
N VAL A 224 -29.44 29.63 18.65
CA VAL A 224 -28.76 30.29 17.53
C VAL A 224 -28.50 29.24 16.45
N THR A 225 -29.11 29.44 15.29
CA THR A 225 -28.85 28.67 14.08
C THR A 225 -27.76 29.36 13.28
N MET A 226 -26.78 28.59 12.81
CA MET A 226 -25.69 29.04 11.95
C MET A 226 -25.78 28.29 10.64
N ASP A 227 -25.86 29.03 9.53
CA ASP A 227 -25.88 28.47 8.19
C ASP A 227 -24.48 28.39 7.60
N PHE A 228 -24.22 27.37 6.79
CA PHE A 228 -22.94 27.11 6.15
C PHE A 228 -23.12 26.77 4.66
N VAL A 229 -22.09 27.03 3.86
CA VAL A 229 -22.03 26.50 2.48
C VAL A 229 -21.96 24.97 2.49
N PHE A 230 -21.07 24.44 3.33
CA PHE A 230 -20.91 23.01 3.61
C PHE A 230 -20.36 22.84 5.03
N LEU A 231 -20.97 21.94 5.81
CA LEU A 231 -20.58 21.62 7.17
C LEU A 231 -20.45 20.08 7.30
N PRO A 232 -19.23 19.55 7.40
CA PRO A 232 -19.03 18.13 7.66
C PRO A 232 -19.67 17.74 9.00
N TYR A 233 -20.13 16.49 9.10
CA TYR A 233 -20.58 15.97 10.39
C TYR A 233 -19.46 16.08 11.43
N SER A 234 -19.78 16.71 12.56
CA SER A 234 -18.84 16.86 13.67
C SER A 234 -19.60 16.86 14.99
N THR A 235 -19.03 16.16 15.97
CA THR A 235 -19.55 16.09 17.35
C THR A 235 -18.80 17.00 18.31
N THR A 236 -17.74 17.67 17.84
CA THR A 236 -16.81 18.48 18.64
C THR A 236 -17.01 19.98 18.42
N MET A 237 -18.05 20.37 17.66
CA MET A 237 -18.35 21.77 17.41
C MET A 237 -18.77 22.48 18.70
N SER A 238 -18.48 23.78 18.75
CA SER A 238 -18.84 24.62 19.88
C SER A 238 -19.09 26.06 19.43
N CYS A 239 -20.02 26.72 20.13
CA CYS A 239 -20.24 28.15 20.01
C CYS A 239 -19.54 28.88 21.16
N LYS A 240 -18.95 30.03 20.86
CA LYS A 240 -18.33 30.89 21.88
C LYS A 240 -19.13 32.18 22.02
N PHE A 241 -19.72 32.37 23.21
CA PHE A 241 -20.43 33.58 23.62
C PHE A 241 -19.55 34.34 24.61
N GLY A 242 -18.83 35.36 24.14
CA GLY A 242 -17.81 36.05 24.94
C GLY A 242 -16.70 35.07 25.36
N ASN A 243 -16.58 34.79 26.66
CA ASN A 243 -15.63 33.81 27.21
C ASN A 243 -16.26 32.43 27.48
N ILE A 244 -17.57 32.27 27.28
CA ILE A 244 -18.27 31.00 27.52
C ILE A 244 -18.29 30.18 26.23
N GLN A 245 -17.87 28.92 26.34
CA GLN A 245 -18.01 27.95 25.27
C GLN A 245 -19.17 27.01 25.59
N VAL A 246 -20.10 26.85 24.64
CA VAL A 246 -21.20 25.88 24.71
C VAL A 246 -21.05 24.88 23.58
N LYS A 247 -21.53 23.66 23.80
CA LYS A 247 -21.59 22.64 22.74
C LYS A 247 -22.50 23.13 21.61
N ALA A 248 -22.07 22.93 20.36
CA ALA A 248 -22.93 23.10 19.20
C ALA A 248 -23.34 21.72 18.67
N ASP A 249 -24.58 21.61 18.22
CA ASP A 249 -25.11 20.40 17.61
C ASP A 249 -25.17 20.57 16.09
N TRP A 250 -24.65 19.58 15.38
CA TRP A 250 -24.76 19.49 13.94
C TRP A 250 -26.19 19.10 13.58
N GLU A 251 -26.83 19.83 12.66
CA GLU A 251 -28.17 19.49 12.17
C GLU A 251 -28.14 18.93 10.76
N THR A 252 -27.49 19.64 9.84
CA THR A 252 -27.40 19.26 8.44
C THR A 252 -26.04 19.63 7.86
N TYR A 253 -25.78 19.25 6.62
CA TYR A 253 -24.59 19.67 5.89
C TYR A 253 -24.52 21.18 5.61
N GLN A 254 -25.52 21.97 6.05
CA GLN A 254 -25.56 23.42 5.93
C GLN A 254 -25.99 24.13 7.23
N SER A 255 -26.20 23.40 8.34
CA SER A 255 -26.73 24.00 9.58
C SER A 255 -26.11 23.38 10.82
N ALA A 256 -25.77 24.23 11.78
CA ALA A 256 -25.54 23.86 13.17
C ALA A 256 -26.29 24.79 14.10
N ILE A 257 -26.61 24.30 15.30
CA ILE A 257 -27.30 25.06 16.33
C ILE A 257 -26.52 25.09 17.64
N CYS A 258 -26.74 26.13 18.44
CA CYS A 258 -26.29 26.17 19.83
C CYS A 258 -27.21 27.02 20.69
N SER A 259 -27.31 26.69 21.98
CA SER A 259 -28.11 27.45 22.94
C SER A 259 -27.25 28.47 23.67
N SER A 260 -27.66 29.73 23.65
CA SER A 260 -26.94 30.81 24.33
C SER A 260 -26.93 30.59 25.86
N PRO A 261 -25.80 30.81 26.57
CA PRO A 261 -25.77 30.80 28.02
C PRO A 261 -26.47 32.06 28.60
N PRO A 262 -26.84 32.07 29.89
CA PRO A 262 -27.24 33.29 30.59
C PRO A 262 -26.11 34.33 30.58
N TYR A 263 -26.45 35.60 30.36
CA TYR A 263 -25.47 36.68 30.40
C TYR A 263 -24.99 36.92 31.84
N LYS A 264 -23.68 37.08 32.03
CA LYS A 264 -23.06 37.43 33.32
C LYS A 264 -22.33 38.75 33.17
N VAL A 265 -22.62 39.70 34.06
CA VAL A 265 -22.14 41.10 34.01
C VAL A 265 -20.62 41.23 34.21
N ASP A 266 -19.94 40.19 34.69
CA ASP A 266 -18.52 40.21 35.03
C ASP A 266 -17.59 39.50 33.99
N GLN A 267 -17.92 39.57 32.69
CA GLN A 267 -17.11 38.95 31.61
C GLN A 267 -16.39 39.95 30.70
#